data_AF-A0A517NIE5-F1
#
_entry.id   AF-A0A517NIE5-F1
#
_cell.length_a   1.000
_cell.length_b   1.000
_cell.length_c   1.000
_cell.angle_alpha   90.00
_cell.angle_beta   90.00
_cell.angle_gamma   90.00
#
_symmetry.space_group_name_H-M   'P 1'
#
loop_
_entity.id
_entity.type
_entity.pdbx_description
1 polymer ?
#
loop_
_entity_poly.entity_id
_entity_poly.type
_entity_poly.pdbx_seq_one_letter_code
_entity_poly.pdbx_strand_id
1 'polypeptide(L)'
;MSHRDDAIARLTIRIAERLGIDQDRIRWGPLPSGRGKLGTSGDHWQIWYRAEWRELPWHFDGPDMVTREMIRRHYGDPTADEASEPPR
;
A
#
# COMPACT_ATOMS: atom_id res chain seq x y z
N MET A 1 -13.82 -11.06 15.69
CA MET A 1 -12.77 -10.75 14.70
C MET A 1 -12.43 -12.02 13.97
N SER A 2 -12.41 -11.98 12.63
CA SER A 2 -12.01 -13.15 11.84
C SER A 2 -10.48 -13.25 11.86
N HIS A 3 -9.94 -14.47 11.79
CA HIS A 3 -8.49 -14.70 11.67
C HIS A 3 -7.87 -13.92 10.49
N ARG A 4 -8.67 -13.65 9.45
CA ARG A 4 -8.30 -12.81 8.31
C ARG A 4 -8.11 -11.33 8.69
N ASP A 5 -9.00 -10.76 9.49
CA ASP A 5 -8.91 -9.36 9.92
C ASP A 5 -7.68 -9.13 10.80
N ASP A 6 -7.38 -10.08 11.69
CA ASP A 6 -6.17 -10.07 12.51
C ASP A 6 -4.89 -10.14 11.65
N ALA A 7 -4.87 -10.99 10.62
CA ALA A 7 -3.75 -11.11 9.71
C ALA A 7 -3.52 -9.82 8.90
N ILE A 8 -4.61 -9.20 8.41
CA ILE A 8 -4.57 -7.91 7.71
C ILE A 8 -4.02 -6.84 8.64
N ALA A 9 -4.57 -6.68 9.85
CA ALA A 9 -4.11 -5.66 10.79
C ALA A 9 -2.61 -5.79 11.11
N ARG A 10 -2.13 -7.01 11.35
CA ARG A 10 -0.70 -7.27 11.59
C ARG A 10 0.18 -6.96 10.39
N LEU A 11 -0.28 -7.24 9.18
CA LEU A 11 0.45 -6.90 7.95
C LEU A 11 0.45 -5.39 7.70
N THR A 12 -0.66 -4.69 7.94
CA THR A 12 -0.74 -3.22 7.86
C THR A 12 0.34 -2.58 8.74
N ILE A 13 0.46 -3.02 9.99
CA ILE A 13 1.48 -2.53 10.93
C ILE A 13 2.89 -2.77 10.37
N ARG A 14 3.21 -4.01 9.96
CA ARG A 14 4.55 -4.37 9.46
C ARG A 14 4.93 -3.61 8.18
N ILE A 15 3.99 -3.45 7.26
CA ILE A 15 4.22 -2.69 6.02
C ILE A 15 4.48 -1.23 6.36
N ALA A 16 3.66 -0.62 7.22
CA ALA A 16 3.83 0.77 7.64
C ALA A 16 5.18 1.00 8.35
N GLU A 17 5.57 0.11 9.26
CA GLU A 17 6.87 0.11 9.93
C GLU A 17 8.04 0.00 8.93
N ARG A 18 7.95 -0.96 7.99
CA ARG A 18 8.96 -1.16 6.94
C ARG A 18 9.16 0.08 6.08
N LEU A 19 8.07 0.79 5.79
CA LEU A 19 8.05 1.98 4.96
C LEU A 19 8.29 3.28 5.73
N GLY A 20 8.27 3.25 7.06
CA GLY A 20 8.40 4.43 7.91
C GLY A 20 7.28 5.44 7.68
N ILE A 21 6.03 4.98 7.57
CA ILE A 21 4.82 5.80 7.38
C ILE A 21 3.74 5.43 8.40
N ASP A 22 2.70 6.25 8.50
CA ASP A 22 1.55 5.94 9.35
C ASP A 22 0.72 4.76 8.81
N GLN A 23 0.12 4.01 9.72
CA GLN A 23 -0.67 2.82 9.39
C GLN A 23 -1.93 3.15 8.58
N ASP A 24 -2.51 4.34 8.75
CA ASP A 24 -3.66 4.81 7.97
C ASP A 24 -3.34 5.02 6.48
N ARG A 25 -2.05 5.07 6.12
CA ARG A 25 -1.61 5.13 4.72
C ARG A 25 -1.51 3.77 4.06
N ILE A 26 -1.84 2.68 4.75
CA ILE A 26 -1.87 1.32 4.21
C ILE A 26 -3.25 0.71 4.40
N ARG A 27 -3.79 0.10 3.34
CA ARG A 27 -5.06 -0.62 3.43
C ARG A 27 -5.08 -1.88 2.57
N TRP A 28 -5.96 -2.80 2.93
CA TRP A 28 -6.32 -3.97 2.13
C TRP A 28 -7.73 -3.79 1.59
N GLY A 29 -7.94 -4.00 0.30
CA GLY A 29 -9.28 -3.92 -0.29
C GLY A 29 -9.25 -3.80 -1.81
N PRO A 30 -10.42 -3.60 -2.46
CA PRO A 30 -10.50 -3.50 -3.91
C PRO A 30 -9.78 -2.26 -4.43
N LEU A 31 -9.11 -2.39 -5.57
CA LEU A 31 -8.52 -1.26 -6.28
C LEU A 31 -9.62 -0.41 -6.93
N PRO A 32 -9.45 0.92 -7.03
CA PRO A 32 -10.40 1.79 -7.75
C PRO A 32 -10.63 1.38 -9.22
N SER A 33 -9.59 0.83 -9.86
CA SER A 33 -9.64 0.31 -11.23
C SER A 33 -10.24 -1.10 -11.35
N GLY A 34 -10.42 -1.82 -10.24
CA GLY A 34 -10.84 -3.22 -10.20
C GLY A 34 -9.80 -4.23 -10.68
N ARG A 35 -8.63 -3.79 -11.16
CA ARG A 35 -7.52 -4.65 -11.61
C ARG A 35 -6.17 -4.12 -11.14
N GLY A 36 -5.34 -5.01 -10.62
CA GLY A 36 -3.94 -4.74 -10.32
C GLY A 36 -3.09 -4.65 -11.58
N LYS A 37 -1.87 -4.13 -11.43
CA LYS A 37 -0.95 -3.92 -12.55
C LYS A 37 -0.53 -5.18 -13.28
N LEU A 38 -0.60 -6.35 -12.62
CA LEU A 38 -0.33 -7.64 -13.24
C LEU A 38 -1.60 -8.30 -13.83
N GLY A 39 -2.70 -7.55 -13.96
CA GLY A 39 -4.00 -8.08 -14.42
C GLY A 39 -4.72 -8.93 -13.37
N THR A 40 -4.21 -8.97 -12.13
CA THR A 40 -4.82 -9.66 -11.00
C THR A 40 -6.10 -8.95 -10.57
N SER A 41 -7.09 -9.73 -10.13
CA SER A 41 -8.38 -9.25 -9.66
C SER A 41 -8.53 -9.54 -8.17
N GLY A 42 -9.38 -8.77 -7.48
CA GLY A 42 -9.73 -8.99 -6.08
C GLY A 42 -9.25 -7.85 -5.19
N ASP A 43 -8.96 -8.19 -3.93
CA ASP A 43 -8.38 -7.25 -2.98
C ASP A 43 -6.86 -7.17 -3.15
N HIS A 44 -6.31 -5.97 -2.96
CA HIS A 44 -4.89 -5.70 -3.04
C HIS A 44 -4.45 -4.88 -1.83
N TRP A 45 -3.16 -5.00 -1.51
CA TRP A 45 -2.49 -4.04 -0.64
C TRP A 45 -2.39 -2.71 -1.39
N GLN A 46 -2.72 -1.63 -0.68
CA GLN A 46 -2.73 -0.29 -1.22
C GLN A 46 -1.97 0.65 -0.29
N ILE A 47 -1.34 1.66 -0.88
CA ILE A 47 -0.65 2.74 -0.18
C ILE A 47 -1.22 4.09 -0.60
N TRP A 48 -1.43 4.98 0.36
CA TRP A 48 -1.74 6.38 0.10
C TRP A 48 -0.47 7.09 -0.37
N TYR A 49 -0.45 7.49 -1.63
CA TYR A 49 0.75 8.02 -2.26
C TYR A 49 0.38 9.05 -3.34
N ARG A 50 0.82 10.30 -3.16
CA ARG A 50 0.51 11.46 -4.03
C ARG A 50 -1.00 11.69 -4.19
N ALA A 51 -1.68 11.89 -3.06
CA ALA A 51 -3.11 12.19 -2.98
C ALA A 51 -4.06 11.11 -3.55
N GLU A 52 -3.57 9.88 -3.76
CA GLU A 52 -4.40 8.80 -4.26
C GLU A 52 -4.01 7.45 -3.64
N TRP A 53 -5.00 6.54 -3.61
CA TRP A 53 -4.79 5.15 -3.24
C TRP A 53 -4.21 4.40 -4.43
N ARG A 54 -2.96 3.96 -4.29
CA ARG A 54 -2.25 3.19 -5.31
C ARG A 54 -2.04 1.76 -4.84
N GLU A 55 -1.94 0.83 -5.78
CA GLU A 55 -1.54 -0.54 -5.47
C GLU A 55 -0.12 -0.55 -4.86
N LEU A 56 0.06 -1.28 -3.76
CA LEU A 56 1.40 -1.49 -3.20
C LEU A 56 2.21 -2.34 -4.20
N PRO A 57 3.43 -1.94 -4.58
CA PRO A 57 4.25 -2.72 -5.50
C PRO A 57 4.42 -4.15 -5.01
N TRP A 58 4.43 -5.11 -5.95
CA TRP A 58 4.60 -6.51 -5.59
C TRP A 58 6.05 -6.81 -5.20
N HIS A 59 6.22 -7.63 -4.16
CA HIS A 59 7.49 -8.24 -3.78
C HIS A 59 7.27 -9.75 -3.61
N PHE A 60 8.24 -10.56 -4.02
CA PHE A 60 8.10 -12.02 -4.08
C PHE A 60 7.92 -12.66 -2.70
N ASP A 61 8.64 -12.18 -1.68
CA ASP A 61 8.50 -12.64 -0.28
C ASP A 61 7.23 -12.12 0.41
N GLY A 62 6.49 -11.20 -0.21
CA GLY A 62 5.28 -10.62 0.37
C GLY A 62 5.34 -9.10 0.58
N PRO A 63 4.19 -8.50 0.95
CA PRO A 63 4.01 -7.05 0.96
C PRO A 63 4.84 -6.33 2.04
N ASP A 64 5.19 -6.99 3.14
CA ASP A 64 6.03 -6.46 4.22
C ASP A 64 7.51 -6.36 3.85
N MET A 65 7.90 -6.88 2.68
CA MET A 65 9.25 -6.72 2.13
C MET A 65 9.38 -5.57 1.14
N VAL A 66 8.27 -4.91 0.79
CA VAL A 66 8.27 -3.73 -0.07
C VAL A 66 9.01 -2.59 0.61
N THR A 67 9.88 -1.90 -0.15
CA THR A 67 10.66 -0.76 0.37
C THR A 67 10.20 0.56 -0.24
N ARG A 68 10.55 1.67 0.43
CA ARG A 68 10.32 3.02 -0.10
C ARG A 68 10.95 3.21 -1.48
N GLU A 69 12.12 2.61 -1.71
CA GLU A 69 12.81 2.68 -3.00
C GLU A 69 12.02 1.97 -4.11
N MET A 70 11.43 0.81 -3.83
CA MET A 70 10.56 0.13 -4.79
C MET A 70 9.35 0.99 -5.15
N ILE A 71 8.71 1.62 -4.14
CA ILE A 71 7.59 2.53 -4.36
C ILE A 71 8.01 3.70 -5.24
N ARG A 72 9.17 4.30 -4.97
CA ARG A 72 9.71 5.41 -5.77
C ARG A 72 10.05 5.01 -7.20
N ARG A 73 10.68 3.85 -7.40
CA ARG A 73 10.94 3.32 -8.75
C ARG A 73 9.64 3.07 -9.52
N HIS A 74 8.57 2.73 -8.81
CA HIS A 74 7.30 2.34 -9.40
C HIS A 74 6.34 3.50 -9.67
N TYR A 75 6.38 4.56 -8.85
CA TYR A 75 5.47 5.72 -8.91
C TYR A 75 6.16 7.10 -9.01
N GLY A 76 7.49 7.14 -9.00
CA GLY A 76 8.28 8.38 -8.96
C GLY A 76 8.60 8.83 -7.53
N ASP A 77 9.35 9.91 -7.37
CA ASP A 77 9.71 10.46 -6.05
C ASP A 77 8.56 11.31 -5.45
N PRO A 78 8.29 11.26 -4.12
CA PRO A 78 7.18 11.98 -3.53
C PRO A 78 7.44 13.49 -3.36
N THR A 79 8.69 13.95 -3.46
CA THR A 79 9.07 15.36 -3.22
C THR A 79 8.52 16.36 -4.24
N ALA A 80 7.85 15.87 -5.28
CA ALA A 80 7.09 16.72 -6.20
C ALA A 80 5.68 17.09 -5.68
N ASP A 81 5.19 16.48 -4.59
CA ASP A 81 3.78 16.51 -4.20
C ASP A 81 3.58 16.28 -2.68
N GLU A 82 4.12 17.17 -1.84
CA GLU A 82 3.99 17.07 -0.37
C GLU A 82 2.89 17.98 0.20
N ALA A 83 1.62 17.59 0.09
CA ALA A 83 0.51 18.22 0.86
C ALA A 83 -0.82 17.44 0.89
N SER A 84 -0.85 16.11 0.86
CA SER A 84 -2.15 15.39 0.83
C SER A 84 -2.24 14.30 1.88
N GLU A 85 -2.94 14.62 2.97
CA GLU A 85 -3.43 13.67 3.97
C GLU A 85 -4.44 12.70 3.32
N PRO A 86 -4.50 11.43 3.76
CA PRO A 86 -5.54 10.51 3.30
C PRO A 86 -6.93 11.00 3.73
N PRO A 87 -7.98 10.78 2.93
CA PRO A 87 -9.35 11.06 3.35
C PRO A 87 -9.68 10.20 4.58
N ARG A 88 -10.14 10.85 5.66
CA ARG A 88 -10.61 10.21 6.89
C ARG A 88 -11.91 9.44 6.69
#